data_AF-A0A0F9CGH9-F1
#
_entry.id   AF-A0A0F9CGH9-F1
#
_cell.length_a   1.000
_cell.length_b   1.000
_cell.length_c   1.000
_cell.angle_alpha   90.00
_cell.angle_beta   90.00
_cell.angle_gamma   90.00
#
_symmetry.space_group_name_H-M   'P 1'
#
loop_
_entity.id
_entity.type
_entity.pdbx_description
1 polymer ?
#
loop_
_entity_poly.entity_id
_entity_poly.type
_entity_poly.pdbx_seq_one_letter_code
_entity_poly.pdbx_strand_id
1 'polypeptide(L)'
;MTRKTIAHSLADLRIDLKDSGVLWSDPELTRCLERAVADYSRMVPREMSREITVDAVVTSEGFTTPTAEDTDYFVTTWDISAVSDGDTATLAARRPDVPRPVQVTVTDADTSITQLVIIVKGYDDDDKYIEEFFYLEGGLIQTGQLYFALVTEVEVDEIAGAGAGDEIIVGTGSENGVFVKLANKPIKFGSVSFTGHDKDTDFEMDYYGGRIAMKSGGDLSANTAYTIAEYTKSRIDIDLSTLIDDLIRVDRVEYPVGNVPQQFSKAEVWGTILTLTGSHVTQGEVSDAEHLVIKYYAPHSAPNDQSSGSYPSYLETTIQQAASAYALFIKALEWEHQAVTDFASARTAMGNLTAAHTLVTAALAKVIKYLENNTNDDAAAILKDVTDDAAALKTAIDAAQDAAGTALAKVITYLETNADPNNAQDILEDIDTDKADLRTAAKTASDAANAYLDEVDTTDLGQATVGAEGLLETGDGLINQLNDGENVPALYADYSRARVQIAQARTQAALGYFQQVGVMLSVLRSYIEESNAWRVIGETFISEAQALMGQVN
;
A
#
# COMPACT_ATOMS: atom_id res chain seq x y z
N MET A 1 -18.34 -15.55 51.69
CA MET A 1 -18.28 -15.60 50.21
C MET A 1 -16.83 -15.47 49.81
N THR A 2 -16.31 -16.40 49.02
CA THR A 2 -14.95 -16.31 48.47
C THR A 2 -14.91 -15.17 47.47
N ARG A 3 -13.95 -14.26 47.61
CA ARG A 3 -13.75 -13.13 46.68
C ARG A 3 -13.28 -13.68 45.33
N LYS A 4 -13.93 -13.29 44.22
CA LYS A 4 -13.58 -13.79 42.88
C LYS A 4 -12.40 -13.01 42.31
N THR A 5 -11.43 -13.73 41.76
CA THR A 5 -10.34 -13.17 40.93
C THR A 5 -10.83 -12.99 39.50
N ILE A 6 -10.00 -12.39 38.63
CA ILE A 6 -10.36 -12.18 37.22
C ILE A 6 -10.73 -13.48 36.50
N ALA A 7 -9.98 -14.56 36.74
CA ALA A 7 -10.25 -15.87 36.13
C ALA A 7 -11.65 -16.42 36.48
N HIS A 8 -12.10 -16.21 37.72
CA HIS A 8 -13.45 -16.60 38.13
C HIS A 8 -14.50 -15.73 37.43
N SER A 9 -14.28 -14.42 37.36
CA SER A 9 -15.19 -13.50 36.67
C SER A 9 -15.30 -13.79 35.18
N LEU A 10 -14.20 -14.13 34.50
CA LEU A 10 -14.20 -14.52 33.09
C LEU A 10 -14.94 -15.84 32.86
N ALA A 11 -14.77 -16.83 33.74
CA ALA A 11 -15.50 -18.09 33.65
C ALA A 11 -17.02 -17.87 33.76
N ASP A 12 -17.46 -17.04 34.72
CA ASP A 12 -18.87 -16.68 34.87
C ASP A 12 -19.41 -15.92 33.65
N LEU A 13 -18.65 -14.93 33.15
CA LEU A 13 -19.02 -14.18 31.94
C LEU A 13 -19.21 -15.09 30.73
N ARG A 14 -18.33 -16.08 30.54
CA ARG A 14 -18.44 -17.05 29.46
C ARG A 14 -19.69 -17.90 29.59
N ILE A 15 -20.05 -18.31 30.81
CA ILE A 15 -21.30 -19.04 31.07
C ILE A 15 -22.52 -18.18 30.70
N ASP A 16 -22.56 -16.92 31.15
CA ASP A 16 -23.67 -16.00 30.89
C ASP A 16 -23.82 -15.68 29.39
N LEU A 17 -22.69 -15.51 28.70
CA LEU A 17 -22.63 -15.27 27.25
C LEU A 17 -22.84 -16.54 26.42
N LYS A 18 -22.93 -17.73 27.06
CA LYS A 18 -22.98 -19.04 26.40
C LYS A 18 -21.80 -19.26 25.44
N ASP A 19 -20.64 -18.75 25.80
CA ASP A 19 -19.41 -18.92 25.03
C ASP A 19 -18.63 -20.15 25.48
N SER A 20 -18.29 -21.02 24.53
CA SER A 20 -17.40 -22.16 24.77
C SER A 20 -15.92 -21.80 24.74
N GLY A 21 -15.57 -20.51 24.61
CA GLY A 21 -14.20 -20.04 24.47
C GLY A 21 -13.83 -19.58 23.06
N VAL A 22 -14.79 -19.53 22.13
CA VAL A 22 -14.54 -19.33 20.69
C VAL A 22 -14.98 -17.94 20.24
N LEU A 23 -16.05 -17.40 20.83
CA LEU A 23 -16.65 -16.14 20.38
C LEU A 23 -15.90 -14.91 20.90
N TRP A 24 -15.44 -14.95 22.15
CA TRP A 24 -14.70 -13.87 22.78
C TRP A 24 -13.35 -14.35 23.32
N SER A 25 -12.30 -13.57 23.07
CA SER A 25 -10.98 -13.77 23.68
C SER A 25 -10.99 -13.32 25.15
N ASP A 26 -10.12 -13.88 25.99
CA ASP A 26 -10.00 -13.43 27.38
C ASP A 26 -9.64 -11.94 27.50
N PRO A 27 -8.70 -11.38 26.71
CA PRO A 27 -8.42 -9.94 26.75
C PRO A 27 -9.63 -9.05 26.42
N GLU A 28 -10.52 -9.49 25.52
CA GLU A 28 -11.74 -8.76 25.19
C GLU A 28 -12.71 -8.72 26.36
N LEU A 29 -12.94 -9.86 27.00
CA LEU A 29 -13.81 -9.96 28.17
C LEU A 29 -13.25 -9.19 29.37
N THR A 30 -11.92 -9.20 29.58
CA THR A 30 -11.25 -8.37 30.57
C THR A 30 -11.52 -6.88 30.33
N ARG A 31 -11.38 -6.41 29.08
CA ARG A 31 -11.66 -5.01 28.74
C ARG A 31 -13.13 -4.63 28.96
N CYS A 32 -14.06 -5.54 28.68
CA CYS A 32 -15.49 -5.34 28.94
C CYS A 32 -15.76 -5.21 30.45
N LEU A 33 -15.08 -6.02 31.27
CA LEU A 33 -15.17 -5.97 32.72
C LEU A 33 -14.58 -4.66 33.28
N GLU A 34 -13.41 -4.24 32.79
CA GLU A 34 -12.80 -2.97 33.16
C GLU A 34 -13.68 -1.78 32.81
N ARG A 35 -14.32 -1.78 31.62
CA ARG A 35 -15.29 -0.75 31.22
C ARG A 35 -16.51 -0.70 32.15
N ALA A 36 -17.09 -1.85 32.47
CA ALA A 36 -18.21 -1.93 33.41
C ALA A 36 -17.85 -1.37 34.80
N VAL A 37 -16.64 -1.68 35.30
CA VAL A 37 -16.13 -1.14 36.57
C VAL A 37 -15.84 0.36 36.46
N ALA A 38 -15.33 0.84 35.34
CA ALA A 38 -15.09 2.26 35.10
C ALA A 38 -16.40 3.06 35.09
N ASP A 39 -17.47 2.56 34.47
CA ASP A 39 -18.78 3.21 34.48
C ASP A 39 -19.42 3.20 35.87
N TYR A 40 -19.30 2.08 36.58
CA TYR A 40 -19.73 2.02 37.97
C TYR A 40 -18.97 3.06 38.81
N SER A 41 -17.66 3.19 38.61
CA SER A 41 -16.81 4.17 39.29
C SER A 41 -17.22 5.62 39.01
N ARG A 42 -17.72 5.93 37.82
CA ARG A 42 -18.25 7.27 37.49
C ARG A 42 -19.53 7.60 38.27
N MET A 43 -20.36 6.60 38.56
CA MET A 43 -21.65 6.77 39.23
C MET A 43 -21.57 6.67 40.75
N VAL A 44 -20.77 5.71 41.24
CA VAL A 44 -20.58 5.41 42.65
C VAL A 44 -19.08 5.22 42.87
N PRO A 45 -18.31 6.31 42.96
CA PRO A 45 -16.89 6.21 43.20
C PRO A 45 -16.59 5.75 44.63
N ARG A 46 -15.41 5.17 44.82
CA ARG A 46 -14.93 4.71 46.13
C ARG A 46 -14.46 5.90 46.96
N GLU A 47 -14.97 6.02 48.19
CA GLU A 47 -14.45 6.98 49.16
C GLU A 47 -13.10 6.51 49.72
N MET A 48 -12.11 7.38 49.65
CA MET A 48 -10.75 7.14 50.12
C MET A 48 -10.26 8.35 50.93
N SER A 49 -9.27 8.12 51.79
CA SER A 49 -8.58 9.20 52.51
C SER A 49 -7.07 8.99 52.42
N ARG A 50 -6.33 10.07 52.17
CA ARG A 50 -4.87 10.09 52.20
C ARG A 50 -4.42 11.16 53.19
N GLU A 51 -3.61 10.74 54.15
CA GLU A 51 -2.89 11.66 55.03
C GLU A 51 -1.54 11.99 54.41
N ILE A 52 -1.17 13.27 54.43
CA ILE A 52 0.13 13.77 54.00
C ILE A 52 0.72 14.69 55.05
N THR A 53 2.04 14.72 55.13
CA THR A 53 2.79 15.69 55.92
C THR A 53 3.29 16.78 54.98
N VAL A 54 3.01 18.04 55.30
CA VAL A 54 3.52 19.18 54.54
C VAL A 54 4.97 19.39 54.95
N ASP A 55 5.90 18.96 54.10
CA ASP A 55 7.31 19.28 54.21
C ASP A 55 7.63 20.33 53.14
N ALA A 56 7.68 21.60 53.53
CA ALA A 56 7.75 22.70 52.59
C ALA A 56 9.19 23.00 52.15
N VAL A 57 10.20 22.69 52.94
CA VAL A 57 11.59 23.07 52.64
C VAL A 57 12.27 21.98 51.83
N VAL A 58 12.73 22.33 50.63
CA VAL A 58 13.55 21.45 49.80
C VAL A 58 14.97 21.98 49.78
N THR A 59 15.93 21.11 50.09
CA THR A 59 17.36 21.44 50.04
C THR A 59 18.06 20.51 49.06
N SER A 60 19.05 21.05 48.36
CA SER A 60 19.95 20.28 47.49
C SER A 60 19.26 19.42 46.42
N GLU A 61 18.21 19.93 45.77
CA GLU A 61 17.61 19.22 44.64
C GLU A 61 18.50 19.34 43.40
N GLY A 62 18.86 18.20 42.82
CA GLY A 62 19.67 18.13 41.61
C GLY A 62 18.82 18.12 40.34
N PHE A 63 19.32 18.75 39.28
CA PHE A 63 18.79 18.63 37.92
C PHE A 63 19.93 18.67 36.91
N THR A 64 19.72 18.15 35.70
CA THR A 64 20.68 18.21 34.60
C THR A 64 20.09 19.08 33.50
N THR A 65 20.85 20.08 33.05
CA THR A 65 20.44 20.92 31.92
C THR A 65 20.38 20.10 30.62
N PRO A 66 19.53 20.50 29.66
CA PRO A 66 19.46 19.82 28.37
C PRO A 66 20.81 19.86 27.64
N THR A 67 21.10 18.85 26.83
CA THR A 67 22.27 18.77 25.94
C THR A 67 22.24 19.83 24.82
N ALA A 68 23.36 20.51 24.54
CA ALA A 68 23.41 21.62 23.58
C ALA A 68 23.13 21.17 22.14
N GLU A 69 23.84 20.12 21.70
CA GLU A 69 23.57 19.43 20.45
C GLU A 69 22.94 18.09 20.82
N ASP A 70 21.61 18.00 20.71
CA ASP A 70 20.98 16.68 20.71
C ASP A 70 21.16 16.09 19.31
N THR A 71 22.10 15.16 19.17
CA THR A 71 22.33 14.45 17.91
C THR A 71 21.22 13.45 17.59
N ASP A 72 20.24 13.28 18.48
CA ASP A 72 19.08 12.43 18.30
C ASP A 72 18.07 13.11 17.36
N TYR A 73 18.49 13.32 16.11
CA TYR A 73 17.57 13.67 15.04
C TYR A 73 16.49 12.58 14.96
N PHE A 74 15.23 12.99 15.08
CA PHE A 74 14.10 12.12 14.81
C PHE A 74 14.18 11.62 13.36
N VAL A 75 14.55 12.50 12.44
CA VAL A 75 14.81 12.21 11.03
C VAL A 75 16.15 12.85 10.66
N THR A 76 17.19 12.04 10.42
CA THR A 76 18.56 12.54 10.17
C THR A 76 18.70 13.22 8.82
N THR A 77 18.21 12.59 7.76
CA THR A 77 18.17 13.12 6.40
C THR A 77 17.14 12.29 5.64
N TRP A 78 16.09 12.94 5.16
CA TRP A 78 15.05 12.31 4.36
C TRP A 78 14.96 13.01 3.02
N ASP A 79 15.37 12.31 1.96
CA ASP A 79 15.20 12.75 0.58
C ASP A 79 13.70 12.79 0.25
N ILE A 80 13.21 13.99 -0.05
CA ILE A 80 11.79 14.24 -0.37
C ILE A 80 11.54 14.44 -1.87
N SER A 81 12.54 14.22 -2.72
CA SER A 81 12.44 14.40 -4.18
C SER A 81 11.37 13.52 -4.85
N ALA A 82 10.96 12.43 -4.21
CA ALA A 82 9.95 11.50 -4.70
C ALA A 82 8.81 11.24 -3.71
N VAL A 83 8.71 12.06 -2.66
CA VAL A 83 7.68 11.93 -1.62
C VAL A 83 6.34 12.46 -2.13
N SER A 84 5.25 11.78 -1.74
CA SER A 84 3.86 12.18 -1.97
C SER A 84 3.17 12.54 -0.66
N ASP A 85 2.05 13.26 -0.77
CA ASP A 85 1.16 13.58 0.35
C ASP A 85 0.80 12.31 1.16
N GLY A 86 1.02 12.37 2.49
CA GLY A 86 0.77 11.30 3.45
C GLY A 86 1.94 10.34 3.68
N ASP A 87 3.08 10.52 3.00
CA ASP A 87 4.26 9.69 3.26
C ASP A 87 4.85 10.01 4.65
N THR A 88 5.35 8.97 5.33
CA THR A 88 5.94 9.07 6.67
C THR A 88 7.45 8.79 6.66
N ALA A 89 8.20 9.58 7.40
CA ALA A 89 9.64 9.40 7.57
C ALA A 89 9.97 8.14 8.39
N THR A 90 11.13 7.53 8.13
CA THR A 90 11.71 6.56 9.08
C THR A 90 12.40 7.31 10.22
N LEU A 91 11.97 7.03 11.46
CA LEU A 91 12.55 7.67 12.64
C LEU A 91 13.86 7.00 13.09
N ALA A 92 14.92 7.78 13.29
CA ALA A 92 16.22 7.33 13.79
C ALA A 92 16.26 7.27 15.32
N ALA A 93 15.82 8.35 15.97
CA ALA A 93 15.54 8.40 17.40
C ALA A 93 14.05 8.69 17.63
N ARG A 94 13.53 8.31 18.80
CA ARG A 94 12.14 8.57 19.17
C ARG A 94 12.00 9.47 20.40
N ARG A 95 13.04 9.59 21.24
CA ARG A 95 12.98 10.32 22.50
C ARG A 95 14.16 11.27 22.61
N PRO A 96 13.92 12.58 22.81
CA PRO A 96 14.97 13.51 23.19
C PRO A 96 15.41 13.27 24.65
N ASP A 97 16.51 13.89 25.06
CA ASP A 97 17.04 13.79 26.44
C ASP A 97 16.07 14.34 27.51
N VAL A 98 15.38 15.42 27.18
CA VAL A 98 14.24 16.00 27.90
C VAL A 98 13.19 16.44 26.87
N PRO A 99 11.92 16.60 27.26
CA PRO A 99 10.91 17.13 26.36
C PRO A 99 11.37 18.45 25.71
N ARG A 100 11.32 18.55 24.37
CA ARG A 100 11.88 19.68 23.61
C ARG A 100 10.97 20.11 22.46
N PRO A 101 11.03 21.39 22.04
CA PRO A 101 10.49 21.79 20.76
C PRO A 101 11.21 21.07 19.63
N VAL A 102 10.47 20.71 18.59
CA VAL A 102 11.03 20.08 17.39
C VAL A 102 11.54 21.17 16.45
N GLN A 103 12.69 20.95 15.84
CA GLN A 103 13.20 21.80 14.76
C GLN A 103 13.15 21.04 13.44
N VAL A 104 12.50 21.65 12.47
CA VAL A 104 12.43 21.16 11.09
C VAL A 104 13.35 22.02 10.24
N THR A 105 14.28 21.37 9.55
CA THR A 105 15.17 21.98 8.56
C THR A 105 14.89 21.37 7.20
N VAL A 106 14.55 22.23 6.24
CA VAL A 106 14.28 21.86 4.84
C VAL A 106 15.41 22.42 3.99
N THR A 107 16.06 21.57 3.22
CA THR A 107 16.98 21.97 2.16
C THR A 107 16.20 21.88 0.85
N ASP A 108 15.94 23.02 0.21
CA ASP A 108 15.35 23.12 -1.13
C ASP A 108 16.49 23.47 -2.10
N ALA A 109 17.06 22.46 -2.74
CA ALA A 109 18.34 22.59 -3.44
C ALA A 109 18.21 23.37 -4.75
N ASP A 110 17.06 23.27 -5.41
CA ASP A 110 16.76 23.90 -6.71
C ASP A 110 15.67 24.97 -6.63
N THR A 111 15.24 25.33 -5.41
CA THR A 111 14.21 26.35 -5.15
C THR A 111 12.86 25.99 -5.78
N SER A 112 12.55 24.69 -5.84
CA SER A 112 11.37 24.17 -6.52
C SER A 112 10.18 24.00 -5.58
N ILE A 113 10.41 23.88 -4.27
CA ILE A 113 9.34 23.67 -3.30
C ILE A 113 8.50 24.94 -3.18
N THR A 114 7.25 24.85 -3.60
CA THR A 114 6.27 25.96 -3.56
C THR A 114 5.24 25.81 -2.45
N GLN A 115 5.05 24.58 -1.96
CA GLN A 115 4.17 24.24 -0.85
C GLN A 115 4.77 23.05 -0.10
N LEU A 116 4.81 23.14 1.23
CA LEU A 116 5.22 22.05 2.09
C LEU A 116 4.52 22.19 3.44
N VAL A 117 3.83 21.12 3.86
CA VAL A 117 3.23 20.95 5.18
C VAL A 117 3.80 19.69 5.80
N ILE A 118 4.42 19.83 6.97
CA ILE A 118 4.99 18.72 7.74
C ILE A 118 4.23 18.62 9.06
N ILE A 119 3.82 17.41 9.43
CA ILE A 119 3.16 17.13 10.70
C ILE A 119 4.11 16.29 11.55
N VAL A 120 4.39 16.76 12.76
CA VAL A 120 5.13 16.00 13.77
C VAL A 120 4.16 15.56 14.84
N LYS A 121 4.06 14.26 15.08
CA LYS A 121 3.10 13.65 16.01
C LYS A 121 3.83 12.93 17.12
N GLY A 122 3.29 13.00 18.33
CA GLY A 122 3.94 12.40 19.48
C GLY A 122 3.21 12.61 20.79
N TYR A 123 3.96 12.55 21.88
CA TYR A 123 3.46 12.73 23.24
C TYR A 123 4.28 13.79 23.97
N ASP A 124 3.62 14.60 24.79
CA ASP A 124 4.26 15.53 25.71
C ASP A 124 4.76 14.85 26.99
N ASP A 125 5.23 15.64 27.96
CA ASP A 125 5.80 15.12 29.22
C ASP A 125 4.77 14.60 30.23
N ASP A 126 3.48 14.78 29.93
CA ASP A 126 2.35 14.25 30.69
C ASP A 126 1.66 13.08 29.92
N ASP A 127 2.37 12.46 28.96
CA ASP A 127 1.89 11.38 28.09
C ASP A 127 0.61 11.74 27.29
N LYS A 128 0.38 13.03 27.03
CA LYS A 128 -0.74 13.47 26.20
C LYS A 128 -0.29 13.53 24.74
N TYR A 129 -1.11 12.95 23.88
CA TYR A 129 -0.90 13.01 22.44
C TYR A 129 -0.99 14.45 21.93
N ILE A 130 0.00 14.87 21.15
CA ILE A 130 0.13 16.20 20.56
C ILE A 130 0.59 16.08 19.10
N GLU A 131 0.21 17.07 18.30
CA GLU A 131 0.60 17.22 16.91
C GLU A 131 0.99 18.69 16.66
N GLU A 132 2.04 18.90 15.89
CA GLU A 132 2.48 20.23 15.46
C GLU A 132 2.68 20.29 13.95
N PHE A 133 2.21 21.38 13.35
CA PHE A 133 2.21 21.62 11.91
C PHE A 133 3.27 22.66 11.56
N PHE A 134 4.10 22.35 10.57
CA PHE A 134 5.13 23.23 10.03
C PHE A 134 4.80 23.55 8.58
N TYR A 135 4.86 24.83 8.21
CA TYR A 135 4.46 25.33 6.89
C TYR A 135 5.64 26.02 6.22
N LEU A 136 5.88 25.81 4.93
CA LEU A 136 6.99 26.43 4.20
C LEU A 136 7.09 27.96 4.37
N GLU A 137 5.94 28.65 4.52
CA GLU A 137 5.88 30.11 4.75
C GLU A 137 6.66 30.55 6.00
N GLY A 138 6.88 29.65 6.97
CA GLY A 138 7.71 29.88 8.16
C GLY A 138 9.22 29.91 7.89
N GLY A 139 9.65 29.63 6.65
CA GLY A 139 11.05 29.55 6.24
C GLY A 139 11.59 28.12 6.22
N LEU A 140 12.81 27.97 5.73
CA LEU A 140 13.49 26.67 5.59
C LEU A 140 13.96 26.07 6.92
N ILE A 141 14.00 26.86 8.00
CA ILE A 141 14.33 26.38 9.34
C ILE A 141 13.25 26.89 10.29
N GLN A 142 12.50 25.98 10.90
CA GLN A 142 11.41 26.30 11.80
C GLN A 142 11.57 25.53 13.10
N THR A 143 11.32 26.21 14.23
CA THR A 143 11.30 25.57 15.54
C THR A 143 9.87 25.65 16.07
N GLY A 144 9.35 24.50 16.50
CA GLY A 144 8.02 24.36 17.04
C GLY A 144 7.85 25.04 18.40
N GLN A 145 6.61 25.12 18.84
CA GLN A 145 6.18 25.64 20.12
C GLN A 145 5.79 24.53 21.10
N LEU A 146 5.48 23.33 20.60
CA LEU A 146 5.10 22.20 21.43
C LEU A 146 6.32 21.39 21.87
N TYR A 147 6.28 20.88 23.09
CA TYR A 147 7.38 20.11 23.68
C TYR A 147 7.09 18.62 23.58
N PHE A 148 7.87 17.91 22.77
CA PHE A 148 7.73 16.47 22.55
C PHE A 148 8.65 15.70 23.49
N ALA A 149 8.09 14.82 24.31
CA ALA A 149 8.83 13.82 25.09
C ALA A 149 9.06 12.52 24.28
N LEU A 150 8.21 12.26 23.29
CA LEU A 150 8.29 11.12 22.39
C LEU A 150 7.72 11.53 21.03
N VAL A 151 8.51 11.43 19.97
CA VAL A 151 8.02 11.56 18.58
C VAL A 151 7.68 10.17 18.05
N THR A 152 6.46 10.00 17.57
CA THR A 152 5.97 8.72 17.03
C THR A 152 5.90 8.72 15.51
N GLU A 153 5.71 9.88 14.89
CA GLU A 153 5.57 9.99 13.45
C GLU A 153 5.99 11.38 12.97
N VAL A 154 6.60 11.43 11.79
CA VAL A 154 6.84 12.64 11.01
C VAL A 154 6.28 12.37 9.63
N GLU A 155 5.34 13.20 9.20
CA GLU A 155 4.57 13.04 7.96
C GLU A 155 4.72 14.28 7.08
N VAL A 156 4.83 14.08 5.77
CA VAL A 156 4.64 15.15 4.78
C VAL A 156 3.19 15.09 4.34
N ASP A 157 2.39 16.07 4.79
CA ASP A 157 0.94 16.10 4.53
C ASP A 157 0.64 16.72 3.16
N GLU A 158 1.38 17.77 2.79
CA GLU A 158 1.26 18.41 1.47
C GLU A 158 2.65 18.76 0.93
N ILE A 159 2.93 18.44 -0.33
CA ILE A 159 4.17 18.87 -1.02
C ILE A 159 3.91 19.23 -2.49
N ALA A 160 4.37 20.42 -2.91
CA ALA A 160 4.30 20.83 -4.31
C ALA A 160 5.66 21.34 -4.80
N GLY A 161 6.15 20.74 -5.88
CA GLY A 161 7.41 21.09 -6.52
C GLY A 161 8.62 20.47 -5.82
N ALA A 162 8.58 19.20 -5.42
CA ALA A 162 9.78 18.52 -4.98
C ALA A 162 10.74 18.25 -6.16
N GLY A 163 12.01 18.55 -5.97
CA GLY A 163 13.10 18.42 -6.92
C GLY A 163 14.23 17.53 -6.42
N ALA A 164 15.23 17.28 -7.28
CA ALA A 164 16.37 16.45 -6.92
C ALA A 164 17.30 17.19 -5.95
N GLY A 165 17.57 16.57 -4.79
CA GLY A 165 18.42 17.15 -3.74
C GLY A 165 17.63 17.87 -2.64
N ASP A 166 16.31 17.80 -2.66
CA ASP A 166 15.48 18.30 -1.58
C ASP A 166 15.48 17.34 -0.39
N GLU A 167 15.76 17.85 0.80
CA GLU A 167 15.93 17.04 2.01
C GLU A 167 15.21 17.66 3.21
N ILE A 168 14.64 16.81 4.05
CA ILE A 168 14.12 17.18 5.37
C ILE A 168 15.00 16.57 6.46
N ILE A 169 15.30 17.38 7.47
CA ILE A 169 15.89 16.96 8.75
C ILE A 169 14.93 17.39 9.85
N VAL A 170 14.59 16.48 10.75
CA VAL A 170 13.76 16.76 11.93
C VAL A 170 14.55 16.40 13.17
N GLY A 171 14.90 17.39 13.98
CA GLY A 171 15.64 17.22 15.23
C GLY A 171 15.01 18.00 16.37
N THR A 172 15.77 18.27 17.41
CA THR A 172 15.33 19.10 18.53
C THR A 172 15.77 20.55 18.34
N GLY A 173 15.01 21.50 18.87
CA GLY A 173 15.43 22.89 19.00
C GLY A 173 16.57 23.09 20.01
N SER A 174 17.02 24.34 20.16
CA SER A 174 18.05 24.73 21.14
C SER A 174 17.66 24.33 22.56
N GLU A 175 18.66 23.99 23.37
CA GLU A 175 18.59 23.78 24.81
C GLU A 175 18.10 25.02 25.58
N ASN A 176 18.23 26.21 25.01
CA ASN A 176 17.84 27.45 25.67
C ASN A 176 16.31 27.58 25.73
N GLY A 177 15.80 27.91 26.91
CA GLY A 177 14.36 27.99 27.16
C GLY A 177 13.69 26.62 27.34
N VAL A 178 14.42 25.51 27.25
CA VAL A 178 13.87 24.18 27.45
C VAL A 178 13.73 23.88 28.94
N PHE A 179 12.49 23.59 29.35
CA PHE A 179 12.14 23.32 30.74
C PHE A 179 12.49 21.88 31.15
N VAL A 180 13.24 21.75 32.23
CA VAL A 180 13.52 20.50 32.94
C VAL A 180 12.60 20.40 34.15
N LYS A 181 11.97 19.23 34.33
CA LYS A 181 11.07 18.95 35.45
C LYS A 181 11.86 18.70 36.73
N LEU A 182 11.52 19.42 37.79
CA LEU A 182 12.01 19.16 39.14
C LEU A 182 11.15 18.08 39.82
N ALA A 183 11.66 17.44 40.86
CA ALA A 183 10.94 16.40 41.58
C ALA A 183 9.81 16.96 42.45
N ASN A 184 9.84 18.26 42.75
CA ASN A 184 8.86 18.92 43.61
C ASN A 184 8.11 20.04 42.89
N LYS A 185 6.79 20.04 43.07
CA LYS A 185 5.89 21.12 42.65
C LYS A 185 4.67 21.17 43.58
N PRO A 186 3.94 22.30 43.63
CA PRO A 186 4.34 23.64 43.18
C PRO A 186 5.41 24.25 44.09
N ILE A 187 6.21 25.16 43.55
CA ILE A 187 7.27 25.90 44.26
C ILE A 187 6.74 27.29 44.63
N LYS A 188 7.02 27.75 45.85
CA LYS A 188 6.62 29.08 46.32
C LYS A 188 7.34 30.16 45.50
N PHE A 189 6.57 31.10 44.95
CA PHE A 189 7.10 32.18 44.12
C PHE A 189 8.23 32.94 44.84
N GLY A 190 9.38 33.07 44.18
CA GLY A 190 10.54 33.79 44.70
C GLY A 190 11.29 33.09 45.84
N SER A 191 10.97 31.84 46.17
CA SER A 191 11.67 31.10 47.23
C SER A 191 12.98 30.44 46.77
N VAL A 192 13.24 30.39 45.47
CA VAL A 192 14.41 29.71 44.91
C VAL A 192 15.70 30.45 45.24
N SER A 193 16.63 29.74 45.87
CA SER A 193 18.01 30.16 46.08
C SER A 193 18.95 29.22 45.31
N PHE A 194 19.58 29.76 44.27
CA PHE A 194 20.53 29.03 43.43
C PHE A 194 21.88 29.74 43.49
N THR A 195 22.85 29.13 44.18
CA THR A 195 24.13 29.79 44.46
C THR A 195 24.91 30.06 43.17
N GLY A 196 25.22 31.33 42.91
CA GLY A 196 26.00 31.76 41.75
C GLY A 196 25.18 31.93 40.48
N HIS A 197 23.86 31.80 40.54
CA HIS A 197 22.96 31.95 39.39
C HIS A 197 21.74 32.78 39.77
N ASP A 198 21.44 33.81 38.98
CA ASP A 198 20.34 34.73 39.21
C ASP A 198 19.13 34.37 38.33
N LYS A 199 17.95 34.35 38.96
CA LYS A 199 16.69 34.15 38.25
C LYS A 199 16.45 35.30 37.26
N ASP A 200 15.88 34.98 36.11
CA ASP A 200 15.58 35.86 34.99
C ASP A 200 16.82 36.36 34.22
N THR A 201 18.04 36.09 34.73
CA THR A 201 19.32 36.29 34.05
C THR A 201 19.87 34.97 33.52
N ASP A 202 20.05 33.98 34.40
CA ASP A 202 20.68 32.69 34.06
C ASP A 202 19.65 31.59 33.77
N PHE A 203 18.51 31.67 34.44
CA PHE A 203 17.44 30.69 34.31
C PHE A 203 16.05 31.31 34.47
N GLU A 204 15.05 30.62 33.95
CA GLU A 204 13.63 30.89 34.16
C GLU A 204 13.00 29.77 34.98
N MET A 205 11.99 30.12 35.77
CA MET A 205 11.34 29.20 36.69
C MET A 205 9.84 29.19 36.45
N ASP A 206 9.30 28.03 36.09
CA ASP A 206 7.88 27.74 36.21
C ASP A 206 7.61 27.23 37.62
N TYR A 207 7.21 28.15 38.49
CA TYR A 207 6.90 27.86 39.88
C TYR A 207 5.75 26.88 40.05
N TYR A 208 4.74 26.92 39.17
CA TYR A 208 3.55 26.12 39.34
C TYR A 208 3.77 24.69 38.81
N GLY A 209 4.39 24.57 37.64
CA GLY A 209 4.77 23.28 37.05
C GLY A 209 5.99 22.63 37.72
N GLY A 210 6.75 23.38 38.53
CA GLY A 210 8.00 22.92 39.14
C GLY A 210 9.04 22.61 38.07
N ARG A 211 9.25 23.55 37.13
CA ARG A 211 10.19 23.38 36.03
C ARG A 211 11.19 24.52 36.00
N ILE A 212 12.40 24.23 35.53
CA ILE A 212 13.49 25.20 35.39
C ILE A 212 14.02 25.15 33.95
N ALA A 213 14.24 26.31 33.33
CA ALA A 213 14.82 26.41 31.99
C ALA A 213 16.06 27.31 32.03
N MET A 214 17.11 26.94 31.29
CA MET A 214 18.27 27.82 31.11
C MET A 214 17.93 28.99 30.16
N LYS A 215 18.47 30.18 30.42
CA LYS A 215 18.29 31.33 29.52
C LYS A 215 19.44 31.45 28.54
N SER A 216 19.11 31.82 27.31
CA SER A 216 20.11 32.22 26.31
C SER A 216 20.97 33.37 26.85
N GLY A 217 22.28 33.15 26.90
CA GLY A 217 23.27 34.13 27.40
C GLY A 217 23.48 34.13 28.92
N GLY A 218 22.83 33.21 29.65
CA GLY A 218 23.06 32.98 31.07
C GLY A 218 24.30 32.12 31.36
N ASP A 219 24.66 32.03 32.64
CA ASP A 219 25.83 31.29 33.12
C ASP A 219 25.60 29.76 33.27
N LEU A 220 24.39 29.27 33.01
CA LEU A 220 24.11 27.83 32.98
C LEU A 220 24.63 27.22 31.67
N SER A 221 25.39 26.14 31.78
CA SER A 221 25.93 25.38 30.65
C SER A 221 25.02 24.18 30.34
N ALA A 222 24.94 23.80 29.07
CA ALA A 222 24.23 22.61 28.62
C ALA A 222 24.86 21.30 29.15
N ASN A 223 24.07 20.22 29.21
CA ASN A 223 24.47 18.89 29.69
C ASN A 223 25.27 18.91 31.01
N THR A 224 24.90 19.79 31.93
CA THR A 224 25.62 20.00 33.19
C THR A 224 24.66 19.75 34.35
N ALA A 225 25.10 18.92 35.30
CA ALA A 225 24.36 18.68 36.53
C ALA A 225 24.55 19.85 37.49
N TYR A 226 23.45 20.42 37.95
CA TYR A 226 23.41 21.49 38.92
C TYR A 226 22.62 21.06 40.16
N THR A 227 22.75 21.83 41.23
CA THR A 227 22.02 21.62 42.48
C THR A 227 21.46 22.95 42.97
N ILE A 228 20.15 23.02 43.12
CA ILE A 228 19.48 24.17 43.74
C ILE A 228 19.72 24.09 45.24
N ALA A 229 20.26 25.16 45.84
CA ALA A 229 20.68 25.13 47.24
C ALA A 229 19.49 24.93 48.17
N GLU A 230 18.46 25.76 47.99
CA GLU A 230 17.23 25.72 48.79
C GLU A 230 16.07 26.37 48.02
N TYR A 231 14.86 25.87 48.25
CA TYR A 231 13.62 26.59 47.99
C TYR A 231 12.49 26.08 48.88
N THR A 232 11.34 26.75 48.85
CA THR A 232 10.16 26.31 49.59
C THR A 232 9.06 25.91 48.61
N LYS A 233 8.41 24.76 48.81
CA LYS A 233 7.16 24.40 48.11
C LYS A 233 6.03 25.33 48.53
N SER A 234 4.99 25.42 47.70
CA SER A 234 3.77 26.12 48.12
C SER A 234 3.18 25.43 49.36
N ARG A 235 2.82 26.22 50.37
CA ARG A 235 2.16 25.76 51.60
C ARG A 235 0.64 25.75 51.49
N ILE A 236 0.12 26.22 50.35
CA ILE A 236 -1.31 26.27 50.06
C ILE A 236 -1.65 25.44 48.82
N ASP A 237 -0.70 25.24 47.91
CA ASP A 237 -0.88 24.42 46.71
C ASP A 237 -0.19 23.07 46.89
N ILE A 238 -0.95 21.99 46.79
CA ILE A 238 -0.51 20.62 46.99
C ILE A 238 -0.61 19.87 45.65
N ASP A 239 0.49 19.28 45.20
CA ASP A 239 0.48 18.41 44.02
C ASP A 239 -0.14 17.05 44.34
N LEU A 240 -1.28 16.76 43.71
CA LEU A 240 -2.00 15.50 43.85
C LEU A 240 -1.40 14.40 42.97
N SER A 241 -0.65 14.74 41.92
CA SER A 241 -0.18 13.75 40.92
C SER A 241 0.78 12.71 41.49
N THR A 242 1.54 13.07 42.52
CA THR A 242 2.44 12.15 43.22
C THR A 242 1.77 11.46 44.43
N LEU A 243 0.58 11.91 44.81
CA LEU A 243 -0.10 11.48 46.04
C LEU A 243 -1.24 10.51 45.76
N ILE A 244 -1.92 10.68 44.63
CA ILE A 244 -3.16 9.98 44.30
C ILE A 244 -3.18 9.70 42.79
N ASP A 245 -2.76 8.49 42.41
CA ASP A 245 -2.74 8.04 41.01
C ASP A 245 -4.17 7.96 40.41
N ASP A 246 -5.15 7.64 41.25
CA ASP A 246 -6.52 7.33 40.85
C ASP A 246 -7.53 8.34 41.42
N LEU A 247 -7.37 9.64 41.14
CA LEU A 247 -8.27 10.70 41.63
C LEU A 247 -9.45 10.94 40.68
N ILE A 248 -10.68 10.77 41.15
CA ILE A 248 -11.88 11.26 40.44
C ILE A 248 -12.19 12.70 40.82
N ARG A 249 -12.27 12.98 42.13
CA ARG A 249 -12.44 14.34 42.67
C ARG A 249 -12.10 14.36 44.15
N VAL A 250 -11.68 15.53 44.64
CA VAL A 250 -11.55 15.79 46.08
C VAL A 250 -12.93 16.08 46.68
N ASP A 251 -13.27 15.44 47.79
CA ASP A 251 -14.53 15.66 48.53
C ASP A 251 -14.36 16.81 49.52
N ARG A 252 -13.35 16.70 50.39
CA ARG A 252 -13.02 17.69 51.42
C ARG A 252 -11.60 17.51 51.92
N VAL A 253 -11.06 18.58 52.48
CA VAL A 253 -9.72 18.61 53.06
C VAL A 253 -9.82 18.94 54.54
N GLU A 254 -9.34 18.03 55.39
CA GLU A 254 -9.29 18.24 56.84
C GLU A 254 -7.96 18.89 57.21
N TYR A 255 -8.04 20.11 57.74
CA TYR A 255 -6.89 20.86 58.20
C TYR A 255 -7.31 21.91 59.26
N PRO A 256 -6.63 21.98 60.41
CA PRO A 256 -5.61 21.02 60.87
C PRO A 256 -6.25 19.67 61.24
N VAL A 257 -5.49 18.58 61.05
CA VAL A 257 -5.95 17.21 61.29
C VAL A 257 -6.11 16.94 62.79
N GLY A 258 -7.16 16.21 63.17
CA GLY A 258 -7.35 15.72 64.55
C GLY A 258 -8.13 16.64 65.49
N ASN A 259 -8.56 17.81 65.03
CA ASN A 259 -9.43 18.69 65.80
C ASN A 259 -10.82 18.07 66.04
N VAL A 260 -11.39 18.31 67.23
CA VAL A 260 -12.76 17.91 67.59
C VAL A 260 -13.54 19.16 68.03
N PRO A 261 -14.57 19.61 67.29
CA PRO A 261 -15.09 19.02 66.05
C PRO A 261 -14.11 19.14 64.88
N GLN A 262 -14.21 18.21 63.92
CA GLN A 262 -13.40 18.23 62.70
C GLN A 262 -13.60 19.55 61.95
N GLN A 263 -12.49 20.12 61.48
CA GLN A 263 -12.49 21.35 60.68
C GLN A 263 -12.09 21.00 59.25
N PHE A 264 -12.86 21.51 58.28
CA PHE A 264 -12.57 21.31 56.87
C PHE A 264 -12.22 22.64 56.22
N SER A 265 -11.07 22.68 55.55
CA SER A 265 -10.64 23.82 54.76
C SER A 265 -11.38 23.86 53.44
N LYS A 266 -11.67 25.06 52.95
CA LYS A 266 -12.09 25.22 51.55
C LYS A 266 -10.89 24.94 50.66
N ALA A 267 -11.13 24.23 49.57
CA ALA A 267 -10.11 23.91 48.60
C ALA A 267 -10.68 24.03 47.19
N GLU A 268 -9.80 24.38 46.26
CA GLU A 268 -10.05 24.40 44.83
C GLU A 268 -9.07 23.42 44.18
N VAL A 269 -9.54 22.66 43.19
CA VAL A 269 -8.69 21.72 42.45
C VAL A 269 -8.61 22.22 41.02
N TRP A 270 -7.39 22.49 40.55
CA TRP A 270 -7.10 22.86 39.17
C TRP A 270 -6.07 21.90 38.58
N GLY A 271 -6.50 21.07 37.62
CA GLY A 271 -5.68 19.99 37.10
C GLY A 271 -5.27 19.04 38.23
N THR A 272 -3.96 18.90 38.45
CA THR A 272 -3.37 18.06 39.50
C THR A 272 -3.07 18.81 40.79
N ILE A 273 -3.37 20.11 40.89
CA ILE A 273 -3.03 20.92 42.06
C ILE A 273 -4.27 21.22 42.90
N LEU A 274 -4.15 20.97 44.20
CA LEU A 274 -5.13 21.33 45.23
C LEU A 274 -4.68 22.61 45.93
N THR A 275 -5.42 23.70 45.75
CA THR A 275 -5.17 24.98 46.41
C THR A 275 -6.10 25.17 47.61
N LEU A 276 -5.52 25.38 48.78
CA LEU A 276 -6.24 25.73 50.00
C LEU A 276 -6.63 27.21 49.98
N THR A 277 -7.92 27.49 49.80
CA THR A 277 -8.46 28.86 49.71
C THR A 277 -8.85 29.46 51.07
N GLY A 278 -8.61 28.71 52.15
CA GLY A 278 -8.71 29.17 53.53
C GLY A 278 -10.00 28.79 54.27
N SER A 279 -10.05 29.14 55.56
CA SER A 279 -11.22 29.06 56.43
C SER A 279 -11.66 30.46 56.88
N HIS A 280 -12.87 30.57 57.42
CA HIS A 280 -13.78 31.73 57.54
C HIS A 280 -13.28 33.10 58.08
N VAL A 281 -11.98 33.36 58.31
CA VAL A 281 -11.52 34.66 58.86
C VAL A 281 -10.21 35.20 58.26
N THR A 282 -9.21 34.37 57.96
CA THR A 282 -7.95 34.75 57.28
C THR A 282 -7.31 33.53 56.63
N GLN A 283 -6.73 33.66 55.43
CA GLN A 283 -5.96 32.59 54.80
C GLN A 283 -4.60 32.49 55.53
N GLY A 284 -4.43 31.47 56.38
CA GLY A 284 -3.14 31.10 56.95
C GLY A 284 -2.44 30.08 56.03
N GLU A 285 -1.14 30.22 55.82
CA GLU A 285 -0.32 29.16 55.21
C GLU A 285 -0.29 27.93 56.13
N VAL A 286 -0.26 26.72 55.56
CA VAL A 286 -0.05 25.50 56.36
C VAL A 286 1.36 25.55 56.96
N SER A 287 1.49 25.27 58.26
CA SER A 287 2.82 25.26 58.88
C SER A 287 3.59 24.02 58.45
N ASP A 288 4.92 24.12 58.54
CA ASP A 288 5.79 23.00 58.20
C ASP A 288 5.58 21.82 59.16
N ALA A 289 5.75 20.61 58.65
CA ALA A 289 5.53 19.34 59.33
C ALA A 289 4.10 19.12 59.87
N GLU A 290 3.11 19.93 59.45
CA GLU A 290 1.71 19.68 59.78
C GLU A 290 1.09 18.65 58.85
N HIS A 291 0.05 17.98 59.36
CA HIS A 291 -0.66 16.94 58.66
C HIS A 291 -1.92 17.50 57.98
N LEU A 292 -2.18 17.00 56.77
CA LEU A 292 -3.38 17.27 55.98
C LEU A 292 -4.02 15.94 55.61
N VAL A 293 -5.34 15.80 55.80
CA VAL A 293 -6.08 14.62 55.33
C VAL A 293 -6.97 15.03 54.16
N ILE A 294 -6.66 14.48 52.99
CA ILE A 294 -7.44 14.64 51.76
C ILE A 294 -8.44 13.50 51.71
N LYS A 295 -9.73 13.82 51.77
CA LYS A 295 -10.83 12.87 51.52
C LYS A 295 -11.23 13.01 50.06
N TYR A 296 -11.17 11.93 49.31
CA TYR A 296 -11.34 11.96 47.86
C TYR A 296 -12.11 10.73 47.37
N TYR A 297 -12.59 10.85 46.14
CA TYR A 297 -13.23 9.78 45.41
C TYR A 297 -12.24 9.17 44.43
N ALA A 298 -12.15 7.85 44.42
CA ALA A 298 -11.28 7.07 43.55
C ALA A 298 -12.12 6.09 42.71
N PRO A 299 -11.65 5.68 41.51
CA PRO A 299 -12.25 4.58 40.81
C PRO A 299 -12.14 3.29 41.60
N HIS A 300 -13.08 2.40 41.33
CA HIS A 300 -12.99 1.01 41.75
C HIS A 300 -11.97 0.29 40.86
N SER A 301 -11.22 -0.63 41.46
CA SER A 301 -10.33 -1.52 40.72
C SER A 301 -11.12 -2.72 40.21
N ALA A 302 -10.89 -3.12 38.97
CA ALA A 302 -11.35 -4.40 38.46
C ALA A 302 -10.63 -5.56 39.19
N PRO A 303 -11.21 -6.78 39.22
CA PRO A 303 -10.49 -7.93 39.72
C PRO A 303 -9.26 -8.21 38.84
N ASN A 304 -8.17 -8.66 39.45
CA ASN A 304 -6.96 -9.11 38.77
C ASN A 304 -6.67 -10.57 39.15
N ASP A 305 -5.49 -11.07 38.77
CA ASP A 305 -5.10 -12.47 39.01
C ASP A 305 -5.04 -12.84 40.50
N GLN A 306 -4.74 -11.87 41.36
CA GLN A 306 -4.43 -12.10 42.78
C GLN A 306 -5.48 -11.54 43.74
N SER A 307 -6.35 -10.65 43.27
CA SER A 307 -7.30 -9.92 44.11
C SER A 307 -8.63 -9.67 43.40
N SER A 308 -9.69 -9.59 44.18
CA SER A 308 -11.01 -9.17 43.67
C SER A 308 -11.06 -7.68 43.41
N GLY A 309 -12.09 -7.26 42.67
CA GLY A 309 -12.39 -5.85 42.52
C GLY A 309 -12.66 -5.17 43.87
N SER A 310 -12.49 -3.85 43.91
CA SER A 310 -12.69 -3.07 45.14
C SER A 310 -14.14 -2.65 45.39
N TYR A 311 -15.06 -3.00 44.49
CA TYR A 311 -16.49 -2.78 44.65
C TYR A 311 -17.11 -3.78 45.65
N PRO A 312 -18.24 -3.44 46.30
CA PRO A 312 -18.92 -4.36 47.20
C PRO A 312 -19.34 -5.66 46.52
N SER A 313 -19.15 -6.80 47.19
CA SER A 313 -19.40 -8.14 46.60
C SER A 313 -20.82 -8.37 46.11
N TYR A 314 -21.82 -7.66 46.67
CA TYR A 314 -23.20 -7.80 46.23
C TYR A 314 -23.48 -7.18 44.86
N LEU A 315 -22.56 -6.37 44.32
CA LEU A 315 -22.64 -5.77 42.99
C LEU A 315 -21.89 -6.58 41.93
N GLU A 316 -21.23 -7.67 42.31
CA GLU A 316 -20.42 -8.48 41.39
C GLU A 316 -21.24 -8.99 40.20
N THR A 317 -22.43 -9.54 40.44
CA THR A 317 -23.33 -9.99 39.37
C THR A 317 -23.80 -8.83 38.48
N THR A 318 -24.04 -7.64 39.04
CA THR A 318 -24.43 -6.46 38.26
C THR A 318 -23.30 -6.00 37.35
N ILE A 319 -22.06 -5.97 37.84
CA ILE A 319 -20.87 -5.64 37.06
C ILE A 319 -20.65 -6.70 35.97
N GLN A 320 -20.83 -7.98 36.28
CA GLN A 320 -20.76 -9.08 35.30
C GLN A 320 -21.81 -8.89 34.19
N GLN A 321 -23.07 -8.62 34.53
CA GLN A 321 -24.12 -8.36 33.55
C GLN A 321 -23.83 -7.15 32.66
N ALA A 322 -23.30 -6.06 33.23
CA ALA A 322 -22.87 -4.89 32.45
C ALA A 322 -21.70 -5.24 31.51
N ALA A 323 -20.72 -6.02 31.97
CA ALA A 323 -19.62 -6.49 31.13
C ALA A 323 -20.10 -7.42 30.01
N SER A 324 -21.07 -8.31 30.27
CA SER A 324 -21.73 -9.12 29.22
C SER A 324 -22.44 -8.25 28.19
N ALA A 325 -23.12 -7.19 28.61
CA ALA A 325 -23.77 -6.24 27.71
C ALA A 325 -22.73 -5.53 26.81
N TYR A 326 -21.59 -5.11 27.37
CA TYR A 326 -20.49 -4.55 26.58
C TYR A 326 -19.92 -5.55 25.57
N ALA A 327 -19.71 -6.80 25.96
CA ALA A 327 -19.20 -7.85 25.06
C ALA A 327 -20.17 -8.10 23.88
N LEU A 328 -21.48 -8.12 24.14
CA LEU A 328 -22.50 -8.25 23.10
C LEU A 328 -22.57 -7.02 22.18
N PHE A 329 -22.45 -5.81 22.74
CA PHE A 329 -22.45 -4.58 21.95
C PHE A 329 -21.24 -4.50 21.02
N ILE A 330 -20.04 -4.84 21.51
CA ILE A 330 -18.83 -4.89 20.70
C ILE A 330 -18.97 -5.93 19.58
N LYS A 331 -19.51 -7.11 19.87
CA LYS A 331 -19.74 -8.15 18.85
C LYS A 331 -20.75 -7.72 17.79
N ALA A 332 -21.81 -7.00 18.18
CA ALA A 332 -22.77 -6.45 17.24
C ALA A 332 -22.13 -5.44 16.29
N LEU A 333 -21.26 -4.55 16.79
CA LEU A 333 -20.50 -3.61 15.96
C LEU A 333 -19.53 -4.32 15.01
N GLU A 334 -18.86 -5.38 15.47
CA GLU A 334 -17.99 -6.20 14.62
C GLU A 334 -18.77 -6.80 13.44
N TRP A 335 -19.96 -7.35 13.70
CA TRP A 335 -20.83 -7.89 12.64
C TRP A 335 -21.39 -6.80 11.72
N GLU A 336 -21.70 -5.62 12.24
CA GLU A 336 -22.11 -4.47 11.42
C GLU A 336 -21.00 -4.05 10.46
N HIS A 337 -19.76 -3.91 10.95
CA HIS A 337 -18.61 -3.61 10.11
C HIS A 337 -18.36 -4.69 9.06
N GLN A 338 -18.43 -5.97 9.43
CA GLN A 338 -18.30 -7.06 8.47
C GLN A 338 -19.40 -7.01 7.40
N ALA A 339 -20.64 -6.73 7.78
CA ALA A 339 -21.74 -6.58 6.82
C ALA A 339 -21.50 -5.42 5.85
N VAL A 340 -20.96 -4.29 6.31
CA VAL A 340 -20.56 -3.17 5.43
C VAL A 340 -19.48 -3.60 4.43
N THR A 341 -18.47 -4.34 4.88
CA THR A 341 -17.42 -4.89 4.01
C THR A 341 -18.00 -5.88 2.98
N ASP A 342 -18.91 -6.74 3.39
CA ASP A 342 -19.58 -7.69 2.50
C ASP A 342 -20.44 -6.95 1.46
N PHE A 343 -21.16 -5.88 1.86
CA PHE A 343 -21.93 -5.03 0.93
C PHE A 343 -21.03 -4.26 -0.05
N ALA A 344 -19.86 -3.79 0.39
CA ALA A 344 -18.89 -3.16 -0.50
C ALA A 344 -18.40 -4.17 -1.56
N SER A 345 -18.11 -5.40 -1.14
CA SER A 345 -17.71 -6.50 -2.03
C SER A 345 -18.83 -6.86 -3.03
N ALA A 346 -20.08 -6.93 -2.58
CA ALA A 346 -21.24 -7.15 -3.42
C ALA A 346 -21.44 -6.03 -4.46
N ARG A 347 -21.22 -4.76 -4.07
CA ARG A 347 -21.28 -3.61 -5.00
C ARG A 347 -20.23 -3.70 -6.09
N THR A 348 -18.99 -4.10 -5.75
CA THR A 348 -17.93 -4.34 -6.73
C THR A 348 -18.33 -5.45 -7.70
N ALA A 349 -18.90 -6.56 -7.20
CA ALA A 349 -19.39 -7.63 -8.06
C ALA A 349 -20.52 -7.17 -9.01
N MET A 350 -21.45 -6.34 -8.54
CA MET A 350 -22.50 -5.72 -9.38
C MET A 350 -21.93 -4.75 -10.42
N GLY A 351 -20.87 -4.01 -10.08
CA GLY A 351 -20.13 -3.17 -11.03
C GLY A 351 -19.54 -3.99 -12.18
N ASN A 352 -18.93 -5.14 -11.85
CA ASN A 352 -18.39 -6.06 -12.85
C ASN A 352 -19.49 -6.64 -13.75
N LEU A 353 -20.66 -6.97 -13.20
CA LEU A 353 -21.81 -7.43 -13.98
C LEU A 353 -22.32 -6.34 -14.95
N THR A 354 -22.30 -5.08 -14.53
CA THR A 354 -22.68 -3.94 -15.38
C THR A 354 -21.71 -3.74 -16.55
N ALA A 355 -20.41 -3.90 -16.31
CA ALA A 355 -19.39 -3.88 -17.36
C ALA A 355 -19.60 -5.02 -18.36
N ALA A 356 -19.87 -6.23 -17.87
CA ALA A 356 -20.21 -7.38 -18.72
C ALA A 356 -21.47 -7.10 -19.57
N HIS A 357 -22.53 -6.54 -18.98
CA HIS A 357 -23.75 -6.19 -19.70
C HIS A 357 -23.51 -5.14 -20.79
N THR A 358 -22.63 -4.16 -20.54
CA THR A 358 -22.21 -3.18 -21.56
C THR A 358 -21.51 -3.86 -22.73
N LEU A 359 -20.59 -4.80 -22.46
CA LEU A 359 -19.92 -5.58 -23.50
C LEU A 359 -20.90 -6.44 -24.30
N VAL A 360 -21.87 -7.08 -23.64
CA VAL A 360 -22.95 -7.85 -24.29
C VAL A 360 -23.80 -6.95 -25.18
N THR A 361 -24.18 -5.76 -24.71
CA THR A 361 -24.95 -4.79 -25.49
C THR A 361 -24.18 -4.36 -26.74
N ALA A 362 -22.88 -4.08 -26.61
CA ALA A 362 -22.01 -3.73 -27.73
C ALA A 362 -21.86 -4.90 -28.72
N ALA A 363 -21.75 -6.14 -28.22
CA ALA A 363 -21.73 -7.33 -29.06
C ALA A 363 -23.04 -7.51 -29.82
N LEU A 364 -24.19 -7.36 -29.14
CA LEU A 364 -25.51 -7.44 -29.77
C LEU A 364 -25.70 -6.37 -30.86
N ALA A 365 -25.24 -5.15 -30.64
CA ALA A 365 -25.29 -4.10 -31.66
C ALA A 365 -24.48 -4.46 -32.91
N LYS A 366 -23.32 -5.14 -32.76
CA LYS A 366 -22.53 -5.65 -33.89
C LYS A 366 -23.28 -6.76 -34.64
N VAL A 367 -23.92 -7.68 -33.91
CA VAL A 367 -24.75 -8.74 -34.51
C VAL A 367 -25.91 -8.14 -35.29
N ILE A 368 -26.63 -7.16 -34.72
CA ILE A 368 -27.69 -6.43 -35.42
C ILE A 368 -27.16 -5.81 -36.70
N LYS A 369 -26.04 -5.07 -36.64
CA LYS A 369 -25.41 -4.47 -37.81
C LYS A 369 -25.05 -5.50 -38.89
N TYR A 370 -24.53 -6.66 -38.49
CA TYR A 370 -24.21 -7.74 -39.43
C TYR A 370 -25.47 -8.29 -40.13
N LEU A 371 -26.55 -8.50 -39.37
CA LEU A 371 -27.83 -8.94 -39.91
C LEU A 371 -28.49 -7.88 -40.81
N GLU A 372 -28.37 -6.60 -40.47
CA GLU A 372 -28.88 -5.48 -41.28
C GLU A 372 -28.06 -5.25 -42.54
N ASN A 373 -26.75 -5.53 -42.52
CA ASN A 373 -25.89 -5.40 -43.69
C ASN A 373 -26.05 -6.57 -44.68
N ASN A 374 -26.54 -7.73 -44.25
CA ASN A 374 -26.87 -8.87 -45.12
C ASN A 374 -28.16 -8.63 -45.95
N THR A 375 -28.23 -7.51 -46.67
CA THR A 375 -29.23 -7.28 -47.72
C THR A 375 -28.72 -7.77 -49.07
N ASN A 376 -29.63 -7.96 -50.04
CA ASN A 376 -29.29 -8.44 -51.38
C ASN A 376 -28.25 -7.57 -52.12
N ASP A 377 -28.00 -6.34 -51.65
CA ASP A 377 -27.04 -5.41 -52.23
C ASP A 377 -25.57 -5.82 -51.94
N ASP A 378 -25.30 -6.44 -50.79
CA ASP A 378 -23.94 -6.90 -50.42
C ASP A 378 -23.57 -8.20 -51.14
N ALA A 379 -24.54 -9.10 -51.36
CA ALA A 379 -24.36 -10.27 -52.22
C ALA A 379 -24.04 -9.87 -53.69
N ALA A 380 -24.61 -8.75 -54.15
CA ALA A 380 -24.29 -8.20 -55.46
C ALA A 380 -22.89 -7.57 -55.51
N ALA A 381 -22.43 -6.96 -54.41
CA ALA A 381 -21.08 -6.42 -54.29
C ALA A 381 -20.02 -7.53 -54.34
N ILE A 382 -20.19 -8.60 -53.53
CA ILE A 382 -19.28 -9.74 -53.52
C ILE A 382 -19.22 -10.42 -54.90
N LEU A 383 -20.36 -10.59 -55.57
CA LEU A 383 -20.39 -11.20 -56.90
C LEU A 383 -19.70 -10.31 -57.96
N LYS A 384 -19.77 -8.99 -57.78
CA LYS A 384 -19.08 -8.03 -58.65
C LYS A 384 -17.56 -8.12 -58.46
N ASP A 385 -17.08 -8.20 -57.23
CA ASP A 385 -15.65 -8.32 -56.93
C ASP A 385 -15.08 -9.62 -57.51
N VAL A 386 -15.78 -10.75 -57.32
CA VAL A 386 -15.43 -12.04 -57.97
C VAL A 386 -15.38 -11.94 -59.50
N THR A 387 -16.29 -11.16 -60.10
CA THR A 387 -16.33 -10.96 -61.56
C THR A 387 -15.15 -10.13 -62.05
N ASP A 388 -14.79 -9.07 -61.30
CA ASP A 388 -13.66 -8.20 -61.63
C ASP A 388 -12.33 -8.95 -61.47
N ASP A 389 -12.19 -9.75 -60.42
CA ASP A 389 -10.99 -10.57 -60.18
C ASP A 389 -10.82 -11.65 -61.24
N ALA A 390 -11.91 -12.31 -61.65
CA ALA A 390 -11.88 -13.25 -62.76
C ALA A 390 -11.43 -12.60 -64.08
N ALA A 391 -11.84 -11.34 -64.32
CA ALA A 391 -11.40 -10.57 -65.49
C ALA A 391 -9.92 -10.17 -65.41
N ALA A 392 -9.43 -9.79 -64.23
CA ALA A 392 -8.02 -9.49 -63.99
C ALA A 392 -7.13 -10.73 -64.20
N LEU A 393 -7.54 -11.88 -63.64
CA LEU A 393 -6.84 -13.15 -63.82
C LEU A 393 -6.78 -13.56 -65.29
N LYS A 394 -7.89 -13.41 -66.03
CA LYS A 394 -7.92 -13.67 -67.47
C LYS A 394 -6.91 -12.82 -68.23
N THR A 395 -6.84 -11.53 -67.92
CA THR A 395 -5.89 -10.60 -68.55
C THR A 395 -4.45 -11.01 -68.29
N ALA A 396 -4.14 -11.45 -67.06
CA ALA A 396 -2.80 -11.93 -66.71
C ALA A 396 -2.42 -13.22 -67.46
N ILE A 397 -3.37 -14.15 -67.63
CA ILE A 397 -3.16 -15.38 -68.40
C ILE A 397 -2.88 -15.07 -69.87
N ASP A 398 -3.67 -14.18 -70.47
CA ASP A 398 -3.50 -13.79 -71.88
C ASP A 398 -2.11 -13.14 -72.09
N ALA A 399 -1.68 -12.25 -71.18
CA ALA A 399 -0.34 -11.65 -71.23
C ALA A 399 0.79 -12.69 -71.10
N ALA A 400 0.62 -13.71 -70.23
CA ALA A 400 1.59 -14.80 -70.09
C ALA A 400 1.68 -15.67 -71.35
N GLN A 401 0.55 -15.93 -72.01
CA GLN A 401 0.51 -16.65 -73.28
C GLN A 401 1.23 -15.88 -74.40
N ASP A 402 1.01 -14.57 -74.50
CA ASP A 402 1.70 -13.71 -75.47
C ASP A 402 3.21 -13.67 -75.26
N ALA A 403 3.64 -13.60 -74.00
CA ALA A 403 5.06 -13.65 -73.64
C ALA A 403 5.68 -15.00 -74.03
N ALA A 404 5.00 -16.11 -73.76
CA ALA A 404 5.43 -17.45 -74.16
C ALA A 404 5.50 -17.59 -75.69
N GLY A 405 4.52 -17.05 -76.42
CA GLY A 405 4.52 -17.01 -77.88
C GLY A 405 5.71 -16.22 -78.44
N THR A 406 6.04 -15.08 -77.83
CA THR A 406 7.21 -14.26 -78.19
C THR A 406 8.52 -14.99 -77.95
N ALA A 407 8.65 -15.68 -76.80
CA ALA A 407 9.82 -16.49 -76.50
C ALA A 407 9.99 -17.64 -77.52
N LEU A 408 8.89 -18.33 -77.86
CA LEU A 408 8.91 -19.39 -78.86
C LEU A 408 9.32 -18.87 -80.25
N ALA A 409 8.84 -17.68 -80.64
CA ALA A 409 9.23 -17.04 -81.90
C ALA A 409 10.74 -16.69 -81.94
N LYS A 410 11.33 -16.27 -80.80
CA LYS A 410 12.78 -16.07 -80.70
C LYS A 410 13.54 -17.38 -80.86
N VAL A 411 13.08 -18.47 -80.23
CA VAL A 411 13.66 -19.81 -80.38
C VAL A 411 13.61 -20.29 -81.84
N ILE A 412 12.50 -20.04 -82.54
CA ILE A 412 12.38 -20.37 -83.97
C ILE A 412 13.37 -19.55 -84.80
N THR A 413 13.43 -18.24 -84.58
CA THR A 413 14.37 -17.33 -85.29
C THR A 413 15.82 -17.79 -85.10
N TYR A 414 16.15 -18.24 -83.89
CA TYR A 414 17.45 -18.75 -83.50
C TYR A 414 17.81 -20.08 -84.16
N LEU A 415 16.84 -20.99 -84.32
CA LEU A 415 17.02 -22.24 -85.06
C LEU A 415 17.24 -21.99 -86.56
N GLU A 416 16.66 -20.91 -87.11
CA GLU A 416 16.75 -20.58 -88.53
C GLU A 416 18.02 -19.78 -88.92
N THR A 417 18.69 -19.10 -87.99
CA THR A 417 19.86 -18.24 -88.29
C THR A 417 21.23 -18.84 -87.96
N ASN A 418 21.30 -20.07 -87.45
CA ASN A 418 22.55 -20.69 -86.99
C ASN A 418 23.32 -21.40 -88.12
N ALA A 419 24.10 -20.64 -88.91
CA ALA A 419 25.01 -21.18 -89.92
C ALA A 419 26.52 -20.95 -89.63
N ASP A 420 26.89 -20.32 -88.50
CA ASP A 420 28.29 -19.96 -88.20
C ASP A 420 28.80 -20.64 -86.90
N PRO A 421 29.86 -21.47 -86.96
CA PRO A 421 30.37 -22.24 -85.82
C PRO A 421 31.09 -21.43 -84.73
N ASN A 422 31.25 -20.11 -84.85
CA ASN A 422 31.81 -19.27 -83.77
C ASN A 422 30.77 -18.80 -82.73
N ASN A 423 29.51 -19.21 -82.86
CA ASN A 423 28.41 -18.74 -82.02
C ASN A 423 28.32 -19.46 -80.65
N ALA A 424 29.06 -20.54 -80.41
CA ALA A 424 28.85 -21.39 -79.22
C ALA A 424 29.08 -20.69 -77.85
N GLN A 425 29.87 -19.61 -77.82
CA GLN A 425 30.15 -18.86 -76.60
C GLN A 425 29.05 -17.83 -76.29
N ASP A 426 28.61 -17.08 -77.29
CA ASP A 426 27.47 -16.14 -77.19
C ASP A 426 26.17 -16.90 -76.88
N ILE A 427 26.04 -18.12 -77.43
CA ILE A 427 24.94 -19.03 -77.15
C ILE A 427 24.87 -19.45 -75.67
N LEU A 428 26.01 -19.67 -75.02
CA LEU A 428 26.02 -20.03 -73.59
C LEU A 428 25.69 -18.83 -72.71
N GLU A 429 26.11 -17.63 -73.09
CA GLU A 429 25.81 -16.37 -72.38
C GLU A 429 24.33 -15.97 -72.51
N ASP A 430 23.74 -16.16 -73.69
CA ASP A 430 22.31 -15.96 -73.93
C ASP A 430 21.46 -17.03 -73.20
N ILE A 431 21.89 -18.30 -73.18
CA ILE A 431 21.21 -19.36 -72.41
C ILE A 431 21.22 -19.07 -70.91
N ASP A 432 22.34 -18.57 -70.37
CA ASP A 432 22.41 -18.21 -68.95
C ASP A 432 21.57 -16.96 -68.62
N THR A 433 21.48 -16.00 -69.55
CA THR A 433 20.60 -14.83 -69.42
C THR A 433 19.12 -15.22 -69.45
N ASP A 434 18.70 -16.02 -70.44
CA ASP A 434 17.32 -16.49 -70.55
C ASP A 434 16.92 -17.38 -69.37
N LYS A 435 17.84 -18.15 -68.81
CA LYS A 435 17.62 -18.94 -67.58
C LYS A 435 17.43 -18.04 -66.35
N ALA A 436 18.11 -16.90 -66.28
CA ALA A 436 17.92 -15.93 -65.21
C ALA A 436 16.55 -15.23 -65.33
N ASP A 437 16.14 -14.89 -66.55
CA ASP A 437 14.83 -14.29 -66.83
C ASP A 437 13.70 -15.27 -66.54
N LEU A 438 13.85 -16.54 -66.94
CA LEU A 438 12.86 -17.59 -66.65
C LEU A 438 12.71 -17.83 -65.13
N ARG A 439 13.83 -17.81 -64.38
CA ARG A 439 13.80 -17.91 -62.91
C ARG A 439 13.09 -16.73 -62.27
N THR A 440 13.34 -15.53 -62.79
CA THR A 440 12.70 -14.30 -62.29
C THR A 440 11.20 -14.34 -62.56
N ALA A 441 10.77 -14.70 -63.78
CA ALA A 441 9.36 -14.86 -64.12
C ALA A 441 8.67 -15.94 -63.29
N ALA A 442 9.31 -17.09 -63.08
CA ALA A 442 8.79 -18.16 -62.24
C ALA A 442 8.66 -17.73 -60.77
N LYS A 443 9.63 -16.95 -60.25
CA LYS A 443 9.56 -16.40 -58.89
C LYS A 443 8.40 -15.42 -58.76
N THR A 444 8.24 -14.48 -59.70
CA THR A 444 7.13 -13.52 -59.69
C THR A 444 5.77 -14.22 -59.73
N ALA A 445 5.63 -15.28 -60.55
CA ALA A 445 4.41 -16.09 -60.58
C ALA A 445 4.17 -16.85 -59.27
N SER A 446 5.22 -17.40 -58.65
CA SER A 446 5.12 -18.07 -57.34
C SER A 446 4.77 -17.11 -56.22
N ASP A 447 5.33 -15.90 -56.21
CA ASP A 447 5.04 -14.88 -55.21
C ASP A 447 3.59 -14.39 -55.34
N ALA A 448 3.10 -14.22 -56.58
CA ALA A 448 1.70 -13.88 -56.84
C ALA A 448 0.73 -14.99 -56.40
N ALA A 449 1.08 -16.26 -56.64
CA ALA A 449 0.28 -17.40 -56.18
C ALA A 449 0.27 -17.52 -54.64
N ASN A 450 1.40 -17.25 -53.97
CA ASN A 450 1.48 -17.24 -52.52
C ASN A 450 0.66 -16.08 -51.91
N ALA A 451 0.71 -14.89 -52.50
CA ALA A 451 -0.13 -13.77 -52.06
C ALA A 451 -1.63 -14.10 -52.16
N TYR A 452 -2.03 -14.81 -53.22
CA TYR A 452 -3.42 -15.27 -53.40
C TYR A 452 -3.80 -16.35 -52.36
N LEU A 453 -2.90 -17.26 -52.02
CA LEU A 453 -3.12 -18.27 -50.97
C LEU A 453 -3.20 -17.64 -49.57
N ASP A 454 -2.39 -16.62 -49.29
CA ASP A 454 -2.42 -15.87 -48.03
C ASP A 454 -3.75 -15.09 -47.88
N GLU A 455 -4.31 -14.57 -48.98
CA GLU A 455 -5.64 -13.94 -49.00
C GLU A 455 -6.75 -14.97 -48.77
N VAL A 456 -6.67 -16.17 -49.36
CA VAL A 456 -7.63 -17.26 -49.08
C VAL A 456 -7.55 -17.75 -47.63
N ASP A 457 -6.37 -17.78 -47.01
CA ASP A 457 -6.19 -18.15 -45.60
C ASP A 457 -6.74 -17.08 -44.62
N THR A 458 -6.50 -15.80 -44.92
CA THR A 458 -6.87 -14.69 -44.03
C THR A 458 -8.30 -14.18 -44.21
N THR A 459 -8.91 -14.35 -45.38
CA THR A 459 -10.26 -13.81 -45.67
C THR A 459 -11.34 -14.87 -45.95
N ASP A 460 -11.01 -16.03 -46.53
CA ASP A 460 -12.02 -17.06 -46.89
C ASP A 460 -12.06 -18.27 -45.93
N LEU A 461 -10.92 -18.72 -45.42
CA LEU A 461 -10.85 -19.86 -44.50
C LEU A 461 -10.85 -19.46 -43.02
N GLY A 462 -10.45 -18.24 -42.69
CA GLY A 462 -10.64 -17.62 -41.37
C GLY A 462 -12.11 -17.42 -40.97
N GLN A 463 -13.05 -17.59 -41.91
CA GLN A 463 -14.50 -17.55 -41.69
C GLN A 463 -15.24 -18.79 -42.25
N ALA A 464 -14.59 -19.96 -42.30
CA ALA A 464 -15.24 -21.17 -42.79
C ALA A 464 -16.39 -21.62 -41.86
N THR A 465 -17.62 -21.32 -42.29
CA THR A 465 -18.94 -21.58 -41.66
C THR A 465 -19.29 -23.07 -41.50
N VAL A 466 -18.35 -23.99 -41.70
CA VAL A 466 -18.54 -25.45 -41.59
C VAL A 466 -17.52 -26.15 -40.69
N GLY A 467 -16.78 -25.38 -39.89
CA GLY A 467 -16.06 -25.88 -38.71
C GLY A 467 -16.86 -25.78 -37.42
N ALA A 468 -16.34 -26.32 -36.32
CA ALA A 468 -16.95 -26.28 -34.97
C ALA A 468 -17.34 -24.86 -34.47
N GLU A 469 -16.83 -23.81 -35.11
CA GLU A 469 -17.18 -22.40 -34.92
C GLU A 469 -18.56 -22.03 -35.52
N GLY A 470 -18.92 -22.56 -36.70
CA GLY A 470 -20.27 -22.39 -37.27
C GLY A 470 -21.34 -23.19 -36.52
N LEU A 471 -20.96 -24.30 -35.86
CA LEU A 471 -21.85 -25.03 -34.95
C LEU A 471 -22.02 -24.34 -33.59
N LEU A 472 -21.09 -23.48 -33.17
CA LEU A 472 -21.30 -22.57 -32.03
C LEU A 472 -22.35 -21.52 -32.38
N GLU A 473 -22.26 -20.94 -33.57
CA GLU A 473 -23.20 -19.90 -34.03
C GLU A 473 -24.63 -20.43 -34.26
N THR A 474 -24.76 -21.70 -34.68
CA THR A 474 -26.07 -22.37 -34.82
C THR A 474 -26.58 -22.96 -33.49
N GLY A 475 -25.66 -23.38 -32.60
CA GLY A 475 -25.99 -23.96 -31.30
C GLY A 475 -26.48 -22.94 -30.26
N ASP A 476 -25.93 -21.72 -30.29
CA ASP A 476 -26.34 -20.64 -29.38
C ASP A 476 -27.79 -20.18 -29.64
N GLY A 477 -28.27 -20.32 -30.88
CA GLY A 477 -29.66 -20.10 -31.25
C GLY A 477 -30.64 -21.15 -30.68
N LEU A 478 -30.17 -22.37 -30.38
CA LEU A 478 -31.00 -23.45 -29.80
C LEU A 478 -31.00 -23.44 -28.27
N ILE A 479 -30.00 -22.81 -27.63
CA ILE A 479 -29.89 -22.66 -26.17
C ILE A 479 -31.07 -21.87 -25.58
N ASN A 480 -31.71 -21.01 -26.37
CA ASN A 480 -32.84 -20.20 -25.91
C ASN A 480 -34.23 -20.80 -26.18
N GLN A 481 -34.35 -22.04 -26.68
CA GLN A 481 -35.67 -22.62 -27.01
C GLN A 481 -36.11 -23.87 -26.21
N LEU A 482 -35.27 -24.47 -25.36
CA LEU A 482 -35.74 -25.49 -24.42
C LEU A 482 -35.02 -25.39 -23.07
N ASN A 483 -35.61 -24.57 -22.20
CA ASN A 483 -35.33 -24.57 -20.79
C ASN A 483 -36.07 -25.76 -20.16
N ASP A 484 -35.49 -26.96 -20.24
CA ASP A 484 -35.79 -28.07 -19.31
C ASP A 484 -34.71 -29.16 -19.38
N GLY A 485 -33.99 -29.38 -18.27
CA GLY A 485 -33.20 -30.60 -18.07
C GLY A 485 -31.89 -30.44 -17.29
N GLU A 486 -31.82 -31.15 -16.17
CA GLU A 486 -30.79 -31.32 -15.12
C GLU A 486 -29.34 -31.68 -15.56
N ASN A 487 -28.93 -31.52 -16.83
CA ASN A 487 -27.70 -32.13 -17.37
C ASN A 487 -26.72 -31.19 -18.11
N VAL A 488 -26.87 -29.87 -17.95
CA VAL A 488 -26.02 -28.86 -18.59
C VAL A 488 -24.52 -29.06 -18.31
N PRO A 489 -24.07 -29.37 -17.07
CA PRO A 489 -22.64 -29.59 -16.80
C PRO A 489 -22.06 -30.80 -17.53
N ALA A 490 -22.84 -31.87 -17.73
CA ALA A 490 -22.39 -33.07 -18.45
C ALA A 490 -22.21 -32.77 -19.95
N LEU A 491 -23.10 -31.97 -20.54
CA LEU A 491 -22.98 -31.50 -21.93
C LEU A 491 -21.75 -30.61 -22.14
N TYR A 492 -21.42 -29.73 -21.19
CA TYR A 492 -20.16 -28.98 -21.24
C TYR A 492 -18.92 -29.88 -21.14
N ALA A 493 -18.97 -30.93 -20.31
CA ALA A 493 -17.89 -31.90 -20.20
C ALA A 493 -17.72 -32.74 -21.49
N ASP A 494 -18.81 -33.11 -22.17
CA ASP A 494 -18.76 -33.79 -23.46
C ASP A 494 -18.29 -32.86 -24.60
N TYR A 495 -18.69 -31.58 -24.57
CA TYR A 495 -18.25 -30.56 -25.52
C TYR A 495 -16.73 -30.31 -25.43
N SER A 496 -16.20 -30.17 -24.21
CA SER A 496 -14.75 -30.03 -24.01
C SER A 496 -13.97 -31.25 -24.49
N ARG A 497 -14.49 -32.47 -24.27
CA ARG A 497 -13.90 -33.71 -24.82
C ARG A 497 -13.89 -33.73 -26.35
N ALA A 498 -14.97 -33.30 -27.00
CA ALA A 498 -15.02 -33.21 -28.46
C ALA A 498 -14.01 -32.20 -29.01
N ARG A 499 -13.80 -31.04 -28.35
CA ARG A 499 -12.76 -30.07 -28.76
C ARG A 499 -11.35 -30.65 -28.68
N VAL A 500 -11.04 -31.41 -27.63
CA VAL A 500 -9.73 -32.08 -27.50
C VAL A 500 -9.52 -33.11 -28.61
N GLN A 501 -10.55 -33.87 -28.98
CA GLN A 501 -10.46 -34.85 -30.08
C GLN A 501 -10.27 -34.18 -31.45
N ILE A 502 -10.95 -33.08 -31.73
CA ILE A 502 -10.77 -32.31 -32.98
C ILE A 502 -9.36 -31.70 -33.04
N ALA A 503 -8.87 -31.17 -31.93
CA ALA A 503 -7.50 -30.66 -31.85
C ALA A 503 -6.48 -31.78 -32.14
N GLN A 504 -6.67 -32.97 -31.55
CA GLN A 504 -5.83 -34.15 -31.84
C GLN A 504 -5.89 -34.57 -33.31
N ALA A 505 -7.07 -34.57 -33.94
CA ALA A 505 -7.21 -34.89 -35.36
C ALA A 505 -6.48 -33.88 -36.26
N ARG A 506 -6.56 -32.58 -35.94
CA ARG A 506 -5.82 -31.52 -36.67
C ARG A 506 -4.31 -31.67 -36.50
N THR A 507 -3.84 -32.00 -35.30
CA THR A 507 -2.43 -32.28 -35.05
C THR A 507 -1.95 -33.50 -35.87
N GLN A 508 -2.75 -34.56 -35.97
CA GLN A 508 -2.42 -35.73 -36.79
C GLN A 508 -2.39 -35.41 -38.29
N ALA A 509 -3.32 -34.59 -38.79
CA ALA A 509 -3.30 -34.15 -40.19
C ALA A 509 -2.06 -33.30 -40.50
N ALA A 510 -1.70 -32.36 -39.61
CA ALA A 510 -0.48 -31.57 -39.73
C ALA A 510 0.78 -32.45 -39.77
N LEU A 511 0.86 -33.47 -38.90
CA LEU A 511 1.93 -34.47 -38.92
C LEU A 511 1.99 -35.23 -40.27
N GLY A 512 0.85 -35.53 -40.88
CA GLY A 512 0.78 -36.13 -42.22
C GLY A 512 1.41 -35.24 -43.31
N TYR A 513 1.10 -33.94 -43.30
CA TYR A 513 1.73 -32.98 -44.22
C TYR A 513 3.25 -32.85 -43.99
N PHE A 514 3.70 -32.82 -42.73
CA PHE A 514 5.13 -32.81 -42.42
C PHE A 514 5.86 -34.07 -42.93
N GLN A 515 5.23 -35.25 -42.83
CA GLN A 515 5.77 -36.48 -43.39
C GLN A 515 5.87 -36.41 -44.92
N GLN A 516 4.87 -35.85 -45.59
CA GLN A 516 4.89 -35.66 -47.05
C GLN A 516 6.01 -34.70 -47.49
N VAL A 517 6.22 -33.60 -46.78
CA VAL A 517 7.35 -32.69 -47.01
C VAL A 517 8.68 -33.41 -46.82
N GLY A 518 8.80 -34.29 -45.82
CA GLY A 518 9.98 -35.15 -45.63
C GLY A 518 10.25 -36.06 -46.84
N VAL A 519 9.21 -36.65 -47.43
CA VAL A 519 9.33 -37.46 -48.66
C VAL A 519 9.77 -36.60 -49.85
N MET A 520 9.19 -35.42 -50.03
CA MET A 520 9.56 -34.50 -51.12
C MET A 520 11.02 -34.04 -51.00
N LEU A 521 11.50 -33.73 -49.79
CA LEU A 521 12.89 -33.39 -49.53
C LEU A 521 13.84 -34.57 -49.84
N SER A 522 13.44 -35.80 -49.53
CA SER A 522 14.20 -37.00 -49.87
C SER A 522 14.32 -37.19 -51.40
N VAL A 523 13.24 -36.93 -52.15
CA VAL A 523 13.25 -36.98 -53.62
C VAL A 523 14.17 -35.91 -54.20
N LEU A 524 14.11 -34.68 -53.67
CA LEU A 524 14.98 -33.58 -54.09
C LEU A 524 16.46 -33.92 -53.87
N ARG A 525 16.79 -34.54 -52.74
CA ARG A 525 18.15 -35.01 -52.42
C ARG A 525 18.63 -36.05 -53.43
N SER A 526 17.77 -36.98 -53.84
CA SER A 526 18.07 -37.97 -54.88
C SER A 526 18.43 -37.30 -56.21
N TYR A 527 17.66 -36.28 -56.63
CA TYR A 527 17.98 -35.55 -57.87
C TYR A 527 19.30 -34.77 -57.80
N ILE A 528 19.65 -34.24 -56.63
CA ILE A 528 20.94 -33.58 -56.42
C ILE A 528 22.09 -34.59 -56.48
N GLU A 529 21.91 -35.78 -55.90
CA GLU A 529 22.89 -36.86 -55.95
C GLU A 529 23.08 -37.40 -57.39
N GLU A 530 22.00 -37.57 -58.16
CA GLU A 530 22.07 -37.92 -59.59
C GLU A 530 22.77 -36.85 -60.42
N SER A 531 22.46 -35.56 -60.20
CA SER A 531 23.12 -34.44 -60.87
C SER A 531 24.63 -34.44 -60.63
N ASN A 532 25.06 -34.73 -59.39
CA ASN A 532 26.49 -34.88 -59.07
C ASN A 532 27.13 -36.07 -59.79
N ALA A 533 26.42 -37.19 -59.94
CA ALA A 533 26.92 -38.34 -60.69
C ALA A 533 27.12 -38.00 -62.18
N TRP A 534 26.18 -37.29 -62.79
CA TRP A 534 26.31 -36.80 -64.18
C TRP A 534 27.48 -35.83 -64.33
N ARG A 535 27.72 -34.96 -63.34
CA ARG A 535 28.89 -34.07 -63.32
C ARG A 535 30.20 -34.86 -63.33
N VAL A 536 30.32 -35.90 -62.50
CA VAL A 536 31.54 -36.75 -62.45
C VAL A 536 31.78 -37.49 -63.76
N ILE A 537 30.71 -37.97 -64.42
CA ILE A 537 30.81 -38.57 -65.75
C ILE A 537 31.29 -37.53 -66.78
N GLY A 538 30.76 -36.30 -66.72
CA GLY A 538 31.21 -35.19 -67.56
C GLY A 538 32.70 -34.85 -67.35
N GLU A 539 33.15 -34.76 -66.09
CA GLU A 539 34.56 -34.54 -65.73
C GLU A 539 35.46 -35.68 -66.26
N THR A 540 34.96 -36.92 -66.23
CA THR A 540 35.69 -38.08 -66.78
C THR A 540 35.86 -37.96 -68.30
N PHE A 541 34.79 -37.62 -69.04
CA PHE A 541 34.89 -37.40 -70.49
C PHE A 541 35.83 -36.24 -70.84
N ILE A 542 35.82 -35.15 -70.05
CA ILE A 542 36.76 -34.04 -70.24
C ILE A 542 38.20 -34.51 -70.01
N SER A 543 38.45 -35.31 -68.97
CA SER A 543 39.78 -35.85 -68.68
C SER A 543 40.27 -36.81 -69.77
N GLU A 544 39.41 -37.70 -70.28
CA GLU A 544 39.74 -38.59 -71.40
C GLU A 544 40.01 -37.79 -72.69
N ALA A 545 39.20 -36.78 -72.98
CA ALA A 545 39.43 -35.89 -74.11
C ALA A 545 40.76 -35.15 -73.99
N GLN A 546 41.11 -34.64 -72.80
CA GLN A 546 42.41 -34.02 -72.53
C GLN A 546 43.57 -35.01 -72.71
N ALA A 547 43.42 -36.26 -72.26
CA ALA A 547 44.43 -37.30 -72.43
C ALA A 547 44.64 -37.67 -73.91
N LEU A 548 43.55 -37.79 -74.69
CA LEU A 548 43.61 -38.04 -76.13
C LEU A 548 44.24 -36.87 -76.88
N MET A 549 43.90 -35.62 -76.54
CA MET A 549 44.56 -34.43 -77.10
C MET A 549 46.06 -34.41 -76.79
N GLY A 550 46.46 -34.87 -75.60
CA GLY A 550 47.86 -35.02 -75.21
C GLY A 550 48.63 -36.09 -76.00
N GLN A 551 47.95 -37.05 -76.64
CA GLN A 551 48.57 -38.05 -77.51
C GLN A 551 48.68 -37.59 -78.98
N VAL A 552 47.93 -36.56 -79.37
CA VAL A 552 47.91 -36.01 -80.73
C VAL A 552 48.97 -34.90 -80.92
N ASN A 553 49.50 -34.36 -79.82
CA ASN A 553 50.71 -33.51 -79.80
C ASN A 553 51.96 -34.36 -79.52
#